data_AF-A0A1Y5P0X2-F1
#
_entry.id   AF-A0A1Y5P0X2-F1
#
_cell.length_a   1.000
_cell.length_b   1.000
_cell.length_c   1.000
_cell.angle_alpha   90.00
_cell.angle_beta   90.00
_cell.angle_gamma   90.00
#
_symmetry.space_group_name_H-M   'P 1'
#
loop_
_entity.id
_entity.type
_entity.pdbx_description
1 polymer ?
#
loop_
_entity_poly.entity_id
_entity_poly.type
_entity_poly.pdbx_seq_one_letter_code
_entity_poly.pdbx_strand_id
1 'polypeptide(L)'
;MDEWHPVLAAVETRAGQWVLVDPDRRAYGTVELVRARSRHVPDAAPERLYKCVRGGEIIAWAQTLRTACMIVHRAYIAAHGPNAAPPGGFYPDLSGGARPRGQK
;
A
#
# COMPACT_ATOMS: atom_id res chain seq x y z
N MET A 1 4.87 5.19 -19.28
CA MET A 1 4.19 5.35 -18.00
C MET A 1 5.23 5.89 -17.06
N ASP A 2 5.16 7.19 -16.78
CA ASP A 2 6.08 7.81 -15.84
C ASP A 2 6.02 7.07 -14.51
N GLU A 3 7.20 6.61 -14.08
CA GLU A 3 7.43 5.76 -12.94
C GLU A 3 7.06 6.51 -11.66
N TRP A 4 5.78 6.49 -11.30
CA TRP A 4 5.31 7.04 -10.04
C TRP A 4 6.11 6.36 -8.92
N HIS A 5 6.89 7.16 -8.16
CA HIS A 5 7.87 6.63 -7.22
C HIS A 5 7.39 6.87 -5.77
N PRO A 6 7.13 5.82 -4.98
CA PRO A 6 6.49 5.94 -3.66
C PRO A 6 7.28 6.75 -2.64
N VAL A 7 8.60 6.84 -2.79
CA VAL A 7 9.42 7.73 -1.94
C VAL A 7 9.20 9.21 -2.28
N LEU A 8 8.93 9.55 -3.53
CA LEU A 8 8.62 10.94 -3.92
C LEU A 8 7.21 11.34 -3.51
N ALA A 9 6.32 10.36 -3.33
CA ALA A 9 4.96 10.54 -2.84
C ALA A 9 4.86 10.60 -1.29
N ALA A 10 5.96 10.42 -0.57
CA ALA A 10 6.00 10.48 0.88
C ALA A 10 6.19 11.93 1.35
N VAL A 11 5.15 12.51 1.94
CA VAL A 11 5.16 13.87 2.51
C VAL A 11 5.43 13.77 4.00
N GLU A 12 6.52 14.38 4.47
CA GLU A 12 6.80 14.48 5.90
C GLU A 12 5.80 15.45 6.56
N THR A 13 4.95 14.95 7.44
CA THR A 13 3.92 15.74 8.16
C THR A 13 4.36 16.13 9.56
N ARG A 14 5.26 15.34 10.14
CA ARG A 14 5.92 15.56 11.43
C ARG A 14 7.27 14.87 11.36
N ALA A 15 8.25 15.35 12.12
CA ALA A 15 9.56 14.70 12.23
C ALA A 15 9.41 13.19 12.47
N GLY A 16 9.92 12.38 11.53
CA GLY A 16 9.84 10.92 11.60
C GLY A 16 8.48 10.33 11.21
N GLN A 17 7.57 11.10 10.63
CA GLN A 17 6.27 10.64 10.13
C GLN A 17 6.07 11.12 8.69
N TRP A 18 5.77 10.17 7.81
CA TRP A 18 5.49 10.42 6.40
C TRP A 18 4.11 9.91 6.04
N VAL A 19 3.32 10.74 5.37
CA VAL A 19 2.05 10.35 4.75
C VAL A 19 2.32 10.09 3.28
N LEU A 20 1.92 8.93 2.78
CA LEU A 20 1.97 8.63 1.35
C LEU A 20 0.68 9.12 0.69
N VAL A 21 0.83 9.93 -0.35
CA VAL A 21 -0.28 10.53 -1.09
C VAL A 21 -0.34 10.04 -2.53
N ASP A 22 -1.56 9.87 -3.06
CA ASP A 22 -1.77 9.55 -4.46
C ASP A 22 -1.63 10.81 -5.36
N PRO A 23 -1.75 10.69 -6.70
CA PRO A 23 -1.71 11.84 -7.60
C PRO A 23 -2.79 12.91 -7.33
N ASP A 24 -3.94 12.51 -6.79
CA ASP A 24 -5.04 13.39 -6.40
C ASP A 24 -4.85 13.98 -4.98
N ARG A 25 -3.66 13.80 -4.39
CA ARG A 25 -3.26 14.22 -3.05
C ARG A 25 -4.06 13.56 -1.92
N ARG A 26 -4.65 12.40 -2.16
CA ARG A 26 -5.33 11.64 -1.13
C ARG A 26 -4.33 10.79 -0.36
N ALA A 27 -4.38 10.89 0.96
CA ALA A 27 -3.58 10.04 1.82
C ALA A 27 -4.07 8.59 1.72
N TYR A 28 -3.15 7.66 1.47
CA TYR A 28 -3.49 6.24 1.42
C TYR A 28 -2.70 5.38 2.41
N GLY A 29 -1.70 5.96 3.09
CA GLY A 29 -1.00 5.27 4.17
C GLY A 29 0.01 6.16 4.90
N THR A 30 0.57 5.63 5.97
CA THR A 30 1.50 6.35 6.84
C THR A 30 2.72 5.48 7.15
N VAL A 31 3.89 6.10 7.21
CA VAL A 31 5.12 5.52 7.70
C VAL A 31 5.59 6.32 8.91
N GLU A 32 5.93 5.64 10.00
CA GLU A 32 6.40 6.26 11.24
C GLU A 32 7.73 5.63 11.68
N LEU A 33 8.74 6.46 11.91
CA LEU A 33 10.01 6.06 12.50
C LEU A 33 9.82 5.89 14.01
N VAL A 34 10.08 4.69 14.50
CA VAL A 34 10.04 4.37 15.93
C VAL A 34 11.38 3.80 16.39
N ARG A 35 11.57 3.85 17.71
CA ARG A 35 12.63 3.10 18.38
C ARG A 35 12.00 1.96 19.15
N ALA A 36 12.39 0.74 18.83
CA ALA A 36 11.88 -0.47 19.47
C ALA A 36 13.02 -1.25 20.10
N ARG A 37 12.81 -1.79 21.30
CA ARG A 37 13.75 -2.72 21.92
C ARG A 37 13.51 -4.12 21.38
N SER A 38 14.59 -4.84 21.06
CA SER A 38 14.49 -6.26 20.69
C SER A 38 13.92 -7.06 21.86
N ARG A 39 12.91 -7.90 21.59
CA ARG A 39 12.43 -8.87 22.59
C ARG A 39 13.35 -10.08 22.76
N HIS A 40 14.20 -10.33 21.78
CA HIS A 40 15.06 -11.53 21.74
C HIS A 40 16.43 -11.28 22.37
N VAL A 41 16.85 -10.02 22.45
CA VAL A 41 18.13 -9.61 23.04
C VAL A 41 17.85 -8.51 24.07
N PRO A 42 17.68 -8.88 25.36
CA PRO A 42 17.24 -7.96 26.41
C PRO A 42 18.12 -6.71 26.56
N ASP A 43 19.42 -6.85 26.34
CA ASP A 43 20.42 -5.79 26.50
C ASP A 43 20.82 -5.09 25.19
N ALA A 44 20.17 -5.42 24.07
CA ALA A 44 20.43 -4.73 22.82
C ALA A 44 19.99 -3.26 22.89
N ALA A 45 20.77 -2.39 22.25
CA ALA A 45 20.37 -1.01 22.02
C ALA A 45 19.05 -0.98 21.21
N PRO A 46 18.17 0.01 21.44
CA PRO A 46 16.92 0.12 20.70
C PRO A 46 17.18 0.34 19.22
N GLU A 47 16.54 -0.47 18.39
CA GLU A 47 16.64 -0.44 16.95
C GLU A 47 15.68 0.59 16.37
N ARG A 48 16.07 1.20 15.25
CA ARG A 48 15.22 2.11 14.48
C ARG A 48 14.42 1.30 13.48
N LEU A 49 13.11 1.38 13.57
CA LEU A 49 12.19 0.69 12.65
C LEU A 49 11.20 1.68 12.05
N TYR A 50 10.72 1.36 10.87
CA TYR A 50 9.67 2.08 10.17
C TYR A 50 8.39 1.27 10.25
N LYS A 51 7.42 1.77 11.00
CA LYS A 51 6.07 1.24 11.13
C LYS A 51 5.29 1.59 9.86
N CYS A 52 4.71 0.59 9.21
CA CYS A 52 3.92 0.76 8.00
C CYS A 52 2.43 0.66 8.35
N VAL A 53 1.66 1.72 8.11
CA VAL A 53 0.22 1.79 8.46
C VAL A 53 -0.63 2.02 7.21
N ARG A 54 -1.73 1.28 7.09
CA ARG A 54 -2.75 1.48 6.05
C ARG A 54 -4.14 1.22 6.62
N GLY A 55 -5.12 2.08 6.34
CA GLY A 55 -6.48 1.89 6.82
C GLY A 55 -6.60 1.83 8.35
N GLY A 56 -5.68 2.48 9.08
CA GLY A 56 -5.62 2.43 10.55
C GLY A 56 -4.87 1.24 11.14
N GLU A 57 -4.42 0.28 10.33
CA GLU A 57 -3.76 -0.95 10.80
C GLU A 57 -2.27 -0.98 10.48
N ILE A 58 -1.47 -1.58 11.37
CA ILE A 58 -0.05 -1.85 11.10
C ILE A 58 0.04 -3.06 10.16
N ILE A 59 0.50 -2.82 8.93
CA ILE A 59 0.63 -3.87 7.93
C ILE A 59 2.02 -4.49 7.87
N ALA A 60 3.06 -3.78 8.37
CA ALA A 60 4.43 -4.27 8.38
C ALA A 60 5.38 -3.39 9.22
N TRP A 61 6.59 -3.90 9.41
CA TRP A 61 7.77 -3.18 9.90
C TRP A 61 8.89 -3.27 8.87
N ALA A 62 9.67 -2.19 8.72
CA ALA A 62 10.81 -2.14 7.82
C ALA A 62 12.03 -1.48 8.48
N GLN A 63 13.22 -1.80 7.99
CA GLN A 63 14.47 -1.21 8.50
C GLN A 63 14.85 0.10 7.80
N THR A 64 14.24 0.40 6.65
CA THR A 64 14.50 1.63 5.89
C THR A 64 13.19 2.31 5.48
N LEU A 65 13.25 3.64 5.35
CA LEU A 65 12.13 4.43 4.85
C LEU A 65 11.70 3.98 3.45
N ARG A 66 12.67 3.74 2.55
CA ARG A 66 12.40 3.29 1.19
C ARG A 66 11.59 1.99 1.17
N THR A 67 11.99 1.00 1.97
CA THR A 67 11.28 -0.27 2.08
C THR A 67 9.89 -0.08 2.67
N ALA A 68 9.76 0.75 3.71
CA ALA A 68 8.46 1.06 4.30
C ALA A 68 7.49 1.69 3.29
N CYS A 69 7.94 2.71 2.55
CA CYS A 69 7.15 3.35 1.50
C CYS A 69 6.74 2.35 0.41
N MET A 70 7.66 1.46 0.01
CA MET A 70 7.37 0.42 -0.98
C MET A 70 6.31 -0.58 -0.48
N ILE A 71 6.37 -0.99 0.79
CA ILE A 71 5.38 -1.90 1.38
C ILE A 71 4.00 -1.26 1.39
N VAL A 72 3.88 -0.04 1.94
CA VAL A 72 2.60 0.69 1.99
C VAL A 72 2.04 0.89 0.59
N HIS A 73 2.88 1.26 -0.37
CA HIS A 73 2.46 1.46 -1.75
C HIS A 73 2.01 0.17 -2.45
N ARG A 74 2.75 -0.93 -2.34
CA ARG A 74 2.35 -2.22 -2.88
C ARG A 74 1.01 -2.67 -2.30
N ALA A 75 0.85 -2.46 -1.00
CA ALA A 75 -0.40 -2.72 -0.33
C ALA A 75 -1.53 -1.87 -0.96
N TYR A 76 -1.31 -0.57 -1.19
CA TYR A 76 -2.26 0.31 -1.88
C TYR A 76 -2.65 -0.20 -3.27
N ILE A 77 -1.72 -0.53 -4.16
CA ILE A 77 -2.10 -1.05 -5.50
C ILE A 77 -2.81 -2.39 -5.38
N ALA A 78 -2.40 -3.27 -4.46
CA ALA A 78 -3.06 -4.57 -4.27
C ALA A 78 -4.54 -4.42 -3.89
N ALA A 79 -4.90 -3.35 -3.17
CA ALA A 79 -6.29 -3.02 -2.83
C ALA A 79 -7.10 -2.47 -4.02
N HIS A 80 -6.46 -2.14 -5.14
CA HIS A 80 -7.10 -1.66 -6.38
C HIS A 80 -6.96 -2.66 -7.55
N GLY A 81 -6.21 -3.76 -7.35
CA GLY A 81 -6.00 -4.78 -8.36
C GLY A 81 -7.19 -5.74 -8.51
N PRO A 82 -7.19 -6.63 -9.51
CA PRO A 82 -8.31 -7.53 -9.84
C PRO A 82 -8.76 -8.49 -8.72
N ASN A 83 -7.94 -8.68 -7.67
CA ASN A 83 -8.31 -9.46 -6.48
C ASN A 83 -8.99 -8.61 -5.38
N ALA A 84 -9.04 -7.29 -5.53
CA ALA A 84 -9.89 -6.46 -4.70
C ALA A 84 -11.33 -6.68 -5.17
N ALA A 85 -12.19 -7.21 -4.29
CA ALA A 85 -13.59 -7.43 -4.59
C ALA A 85 -14.18 -6.12 -5.18
N PRO A 86 -14.70 -6.12 -6.42
CA PRO A 86 -15.26 -4.91 -6.99
C PRO A 86 -16.50 -4.53 -6.17
N PRO A 87 -16.75 -3.23 -5.91
CA PRO A 87 -18.08 -2.81 -5.51
C PRO A 87 -19.03 -3.09 -6.69
N GLY A 88 -19.76 -4.20 -6.62
CA GLY A 88 -20.67 -4.67 -7.69
C GLY A 88 -20.06 -5.66 -8.67
N GLY A 89 -19.22 -6.58 -8.19
CA GLY A 89 -18.49 -7.56 -9.01
C GLY A 89 -19.28 -8.17 -10.16
N PHE A 90 -18.76 -7.97 -11.37
CA PHE A 90 -18.61 -8.93 -12.47
C PHE A 90 -17.77 -8.19 -13.53
N TYR A 91 -16.65 -8.75 -13.96
CA TYR A 91 -16.09 -8.33 -15.24
C TYR A 91 -17.09 -8.76 -16.32
N PRO A 92 -17.49 -7.89 -17.26
CA PRO A 92 -18.30 -8.31 -18.38
C PRO A 92 -17.55 -9.42 -19.12
N ASP A 93 -18.28 -10.48 -19.46
CA ASP A 93 -17.74 -11.54 -20.28
C ASP A 93 -17.39 -10.98 -21.66
N LEU A 94 -16.09 -10.75 -21.88
CA LEU A 94 -15.54 -10.28 -23.16
C LEU A 94 -15.32 -11.45 -24.14
N SER A 95 -15.60 -12.69 -23.73
CA SER A 95 -15.68 -13.80 -24.68
C SER A 95 -16.96 -13.61 -25.47
N GLY A 96 -16.82 -13.11 -26.70
CA GLY A 96 -17.94 -12.75 -27.56
C GLY A 96 -18.93 -13.90 -27.76
N GLY A 97 -19.99 -13.92 -26.95
CA GLY A 97 -21.08 -14.86 -27.08
C GLY A 97 -21.80 -14.62 -28.40
N ALA A 98 -21.74 -15.61 -29.30
CA ALA A 98 -22.46 -15.61 -30.56
C ALA A 98 -23.95 -15.39 -30.32
N ARG A 99 -24.51 -14.36 -30.97
CA ARG A 99 -25.95 -14.09 -30.96
C ARG A 99 -26.72 -15.32 -31.48
N PRO A 100 -27.81 -15.75 -30.82
CA PRO A 100 -28.63 -16.83 -31.36
C PRO A 100 -29.26 -16.37 -32.67
N ARG A 101 -28.94 -17.06 -33.78
CA ARG A 101 -29.67 -16.94 -35.03
C ARG A 101 -31.10 -17.44 -34.78
N GLY A 102 -32.06 -16.60 -35.13
CA GLY A 102 -33.49 -16.91 -35.03
C GLY A 102 -33.84 -18.22 -35.72
N GLN A 103 -34.65 -19.03 -35.04
CA GLN A 103 -35.35 -20.14 -35.65
C GLN A 103 -36.53 -19.61 -36.47
N LYS A 104 -36.71 -20.21 -37.63
CA LYS A 104 -37.79 -19.96 -38.60
C LYS A 104 -38.74 -21.14 -38.55
#